data_AF-A0A2T4DF75-F1
#
_entry.id   AF-A0A2T4DF75-F1
#
_cell.length_a   1.000
_cell.length_b   1.000
_cell.length_c   1.000
_cell.angle_alpha   90.00
_cell.angle_beta   90.00
_cell.angle_gamma   90.00
#
_symmetry.space_group_name_H-M   'P 1'
#
loop_
_entity.id
_entity.type
_entity.pdbx_description
1 polymer ?
#
loop_
_entity_poly.entity_id
_entity_poly.type
_entity_poly.pdbx_seq_one_letter_code
_entity_poly.pdbx_strand_id
1 'polypeptide(L)'
;GDKRPQLSDLRESGSIEQDADMVMFLYRPEYYGITEDENGLSTTNVGEVIIAKHRNGSLETVPLKFIGRFTKFMDLDSPGMEQSGPGYGTTFPSAAGIPSDFDSPGAITMPSKANGNSSNDNDEAPF
;
A
#
# COMPACT_ATOMS: atom_id res chain seq x y z
N GLY A 1 -27.45 -20.44 2.99
CA GLY A 1 -26.07 -20.76 3.36
C GLY A 1 -25.30 -19.46 3.31
N ASP A 2 -24.56 -19.17 4.36
CA ASP A 2 -23.69 -18.00 4.37
C ASP A 2 -22.64 -18.19 3.26
N LYS A 3 -22.49 -17.20 2.36
CA LYS A 3 -21.65 -17.35 1.15
C LYS A 3 -20.17 -17.05 1.44
N ARG A 4 -19.85 -16.88 2.73
CA ARG A 4 -18.51 -16.57 3.22
C ARG A 4 -17.73 -17.86 3.46
N PRO A 5 -16.54 -18.01 2.86
CA PRO A 5 -15.74 -19.23 2.97
C PRO A 5 -15.25 -19.47 4.40
N GLN A 6 -15.19 -20.73 4.80
CA GLN A 6 -14.81 -21.19 6.13
C GLN A 6 -13.72 -22.27 6.05
N LEU A 7 -12.99 -22.48 7.15
CA LEU A 7 -11.99 -23.55 7.23
C LEU A 7 -12.59 -24.94 7.01
N SER A 8 -13.85 -25.15 7.38
CA SER A 8 -14.56 -26.41 7.12
C SER A 8 -14.62 -26.76 5.64
N ASP A 9 -14.63 -25.77 4.76
CA ASP A 9 -14.77 -25.95 3.32
C ASP A 9 -13.52 -26.61 2.71
N LEU A 10 -12.38 -26.53 3.41
CA LEU A 10 -11.15 -27.21 3.01
C LEU A 10 -11.06 -28.67 3.45
N ARG A 11 -11.95 -29.14 4.33
CA ARG A 11 -11.94 -30.54 4.80
C ARG A 11 -12.20 -31.54 3.68
N GLU A 12 -12.94 -31.13 2.65
CA GLU A 12 -13.15 -31.94 1.45
C GLU A 12 -11.87 -32.10 0.62
N SER A 13 -10.88 -31.24 0.83
CA SER A 13 -9.56 -31.30 0.19
C SER A 13 -8.55 -32.17 0.96
N GLY A 14 -8.98 -32.87 2.01
CA GLY A 14 -8.13 -33.70 2.87
C GLY A 14 -7.79 -33.01 4.20
N SER A 15 -6.58 -33.26 4.73
CA SER A 15 -6.08 -32.65 5.97
C SER A 15 -5.16 -31.44 5.72
N ILE A 16 -5.25 -30.83 4.53
CA ILE A 16 -4.36 -29.73 4.13
C ILE A 16 -4.54 -28.50 5.02
N GLU A 17 -5.76 -28.30 5.55
CA GLU A 17 -6.05 -27.25 6.51
C GLU A 17 -5.35 -27.48 7.85
N GLN A 18 -4.98 -28.73 8.18
CA GLN A 18 -4.20 -29.04 9.38
C GLN A 18 -2.72 -28.70 9.20
N ASP A 19 -2.18 -28.92 8.01
CA ASP A 19 -0.75 -28.82 7.72
C ASP A 19 -0.28 -27.39 7.38
N ALA A 20 -1.15 -26.55 6.82
CA ALA A 20 -0.81 -25.18 6.43
C ALA A 20 -0.43 -24.29 7.62
N ASP A 21 0.59 -23.44 7.47
CA ASP A 21 0.93 -22.42 8.47
C ASP A 21 -0.03 -21.23 8.46
N MET A 22 -0.53 -20.89 7.26
CA MET A 22 -1.50 -19.83 7.03
C MET A 22 -2.54 -20.26 6.00
N VAL A 23 -3.80 -19.91 6.23
CA VAL A 23 -4.89 -20.09 5.28
C VAL A 23 -5.58 -18.75 5.10
N MET A 24 -5.67 -18.30 3.85
CA MET A 24 -6.34 -17.06 3.48
C MET A 24 -7.45 -17.37 2.49
N PHE A 25 -8.61 -16.76 2.71
CA PHE A 25 -9.72 -16.79 1.77
C PHE A 25 -9.89 -15.44 1.10
N LEU A 26 -10.27 -15.47 -0.18
CA LEU A 26 -10.71 -14.30 -0.91
C LEU A 26 -12.23 -14.29 -0.95
N TYR A 27 -12.82 -13.21 -0.49
CA TYR A 27 -14.27 -13.03 -0.48
C TYR A 27 -14.64 -11.72 -1.17
N ARG A 28 -15.68 -11.75 -2.00
CA ARG A 28 -16.20 -10.57 -2.70
C ARG A 28 -17.72 -10.52 -2.50
N PRO A 29 -18.24 -9.68 -1.60
CA PRO A 29 -19.67 -9.60 -1.35
C PRO A 29 -20.48 -9.28 -2.63
N GLU A 30 -19.95 -8.38 -3.46
CA GLU A 30 -20.55 -7.98 -4.74
C GLU A 30 -20.77 -9.17 -5.69
N TYR A 31 -19.84 -10.14 -5.73
CA TYR A 31 -19.97 -11.34 -6.58
C TYR A 31 -21.21 -12.16 -6.23
N TYR A 32 -21.67 -12.05 -4.99
CA TYR A 32 -22.81 -12.78 -4.46
C TYR A 32 -24.11 -11.98 -4.43
N GLY A 33 -24.11 -10.75 -4.96
CA GLY A 33 -25.24 -9.84 -4.97
C GLY A 33 -25.46 -9.09 -3.65
N ILE A 34 -24.46 -9.07 -2.77
CA ILE A 34 -24.51 -8.33 -1.50
C ILE A 34 -23.93 -6.96 -1.78
N THR A 35 -24.77 -5.91 -1.75
CA THR A 35 -24.42 -4.52 -2.12
C THR A 35 -24.10 -3.62 -0.93
N GLU A 36 -24.49 -4.04 0.27
CA GLU A 36 -24.28 -3.34 1.53
C GLU A 36 -23.73 -4.31 2.58
N ASP A 37 -22.78 -3.86 3.39
CA ASP A 37 -22.27 -4.61 4.54
C ASP A 37 -23.19 -4.44 5.78
N GLU A 38 -22.83 -5.08 6.90
CA GLU A 38 -23.57 -4.98 8.16
C GLU A 38 -23.64 -3.55 8.73
N ASN A 39 -22.74 -2.66 8.30
CA ASN A 39 -22.66 -1.25 8.70
C ASN A 39 -23.32 -0.30 7.67
N GLY A 40 -23.95 -0.84 6.63
CA GLY A 40 -24.56 -0.05 5.54
C GLY A 40 -23.55 0.57 4.57
N LEU A 41 -22.30 0.12 4.57
CA LEU A 41 -21.28 0.57 3.62
C LEU A 41 -21.44 -0.17 2.30
N SER A 42 -21.25 0.54 1.18
CA SER A 42 -21.30 -0.11 -0.14
C SER A 42 -20.14 -1.08 -0.31
N THR A 43 -20.46 -2.31 -0.69
CA THR A 43 -19.48 -3.37 -0.97
C THR A 43 -19.00 -3.38 -2.42
N THR A 44 -19.40 -2.38 -3.21
CA THR A 44 -19.07 -2.28 -4.63
C THR A 44 -17.56 -2.14 -4.82
N ASN A 45 -16.96 -3.00 -5.65
CA ASN A 45 -15.50 -3.08 -5.82
C ASN A 45 -14.73 -3.33 -4.50
N VAL A 46 -15.37 -3.86 -3.46
CA VAL A 46 -14.69 -4.27 -2.22
C VAL A 46 -14.45 -5.78 -2.27
N GLY A 47 -13.23 -6.18 -1.97
CA GLY A 47 -12.86 -7.56 -1.71
C GLY A 47 -12.25 -7.69 -0.31
N GLU A 48 -12.40 -8.83 0.31
CA GLU A 48 -11.86 -9.15 1.62
C GLU A 48 -10.83 -10.26 1.50
N VAL A 49 -9.71 -10.09 2.18
CA VAL A 49 -8.76 -11.17 2.47
C VAL A 49 -8.96 -11.59 3.90
N ILE A 50 -9.48 -12.80 4.09
CA ILE A 50 -9.79 -13.35 5.41
C ILE A 50 -8.66 -14.30 5.81
N ILE A 51 -7.89 -13.94 6.82
CA ILE A 51 -6.87 -14.82 7.41
C ILE A 51 -7.58 -15.78 8.36
N ALA A 52 -7.91 -16.97 7.87
CA ALA A 52 -8.69 -17.96 8.61
C ALA A 52 -7.83 -18.88 9.48
N LYS A 53 -6.53 -19.04 9.16
CA LYS A 53 -5.54 -19.73 9.99
C LYS A 53 -4.24 -18.97 9.96
N HIS A 54 -3.59 -18.84 11.11
CA HIS A 54 -2.25 -18.29 11.24
C HIS A 54 -1.59 -18.91 12.48
N ARG A 55 -0.59 -19.80 12.31
CA ARG A 55 0.07 -20.47 13.46
C ARG A 55 0.88 -19.52 14.35
N ASN A 56 1.34 -18.40 13.79
CA ASN A 56 2.28 -17.48 14.43
C ASN A 56 1.70 -16.07 14.65
N GLY A 57 0.38 -15.89 14.59
CA GLY A 57 -0.22 -14.57 14.81
C GLY A 57 -1.74 -14.57 14.78
N SER A 58 -2.31 -13.37 14.71
CA SER A 58 -3.75 -13.15 14.80
C SER A 58 -4.47 -13.50 13.50
N LEU A 59 -5.76 -13.82 13.65
CA LEU A 59 -6.71 -13.86 12.55
C LEU A 59 -7.23 -12.45 12.31
N GLU A 60 -7.37 -12.07 11.04
CA GLU A 60 -7.80 -10.73 10.65
C GLU A 60 -8.53 -10.82 9.30
N THR A 61 -9.46 -9.89 9.07
CA THR A 61 -10.06 -9.67 7.76
C THR A 61 -9.63 -8.32 7.24
N VAL A 62 -8.90 -8.31 6.13
CA VAL A 62 -8.37 -7.09 5.53
C VAL A 62 -9.25 -6.71 4.33
N PRO A 63 -9.98 -5.58 4.40
CA PRO A 63 -10.74 -5.09 3.26
C PRO A 63 -9.80 -4.40 2.26
N LEU A 64 -9.98 -4.70 0.99
CA LEU A 64 -9.19 -4.22 -0.14
C LEU A 64 -10.11 -3.75 -1.27
N LYS A 65 -9.58 -2.91 -2.14
CA LYS A 65 -10.25 -2.52 -3.38
C LYS A 65 -10.00 -3.56 -4.47
N PHE A 66 -11.06 -4.05 -5.11
CA PHE A 66 -10.98 -5.01 -6.21
C PHE A 66 -11.32 -4.34 -7.54
N ILE A 67 -10.40 -4.40 -8.50
CA ILE A 67 -10.59 -3.88 -9.86
C ILE A 67 -10.82 -5.07 -10.81
N GLY A 68 -12.10 -5.37 -11.06
CA GLY A 68 -12.51 -6.56 -11.82
C GLY A 68 -11.92 -6.68 -13.22
N ARG A 69 -11.79 -5.57 -13.95
CA ARG A 69 -11.23 -5.56 -15.31
C ARG A 69 -9.78 -6.07 -15.40
N PHE A 70 -9.04 -6.03 -14.29
CA PHE A 70 -7.64 -6.46 -14.23
C PHE A 70 -7.43 -7.61 -13.24
N THR A 71 -8.51 -8.11 -12.60
CA THR A 71 -8.42 -9.10 -11.51
C THR A 71 -7.40 -8.68 -10.45
N LYS A 72 -7.36 -7.39 -10.11
CA LYS A 72 -6.33 -6.78 -9.26
C LYS A 72 -6.91 -6.33 -7.93
N PHE A 73 -6.23 -6.67 -6.84
CA PHE A 73 -6.46 -6.08 -5.52
C PHE A 73 -5.53 -4.87 -5.32
N MET A 74 -6.08 -3.82 -4.74
CA MET A 74 -5.38 -2.59 -4.37
C MET A 74 -5.73 -2.24 -2.94
N ASP A 75 -4.92 -1.37 -2.34
CA ASP A 75 -5.24 -0.80 -1.04
C ASP A 75 -6.62 -0.13 -1.09
N LEU A 76 -7.38 -0.27 -0.01
CA LEU A 76 -8.65 0.42 0.11
C LEU A 76 -8.33 1.89 0.34
N ASP A 77 -8.72 2.78 -0.59
CA ASP A 77 -8.50 4.22 -0.44
C ASP A 77 -9.03 4.66 0.91
N SER A 78 -8.13 4.90 1.86
CA SER A 78 -8.50 5.33 3.20
C SER A 78 -8.93 6.78 3.11
N PRO A 79 -10.17 7.16 3.48
CA PRO A 79 -10.66 8.55 3.45
C PRO A 79 -10.00 9.39 4.55
N GLY A 80 -8.67 9.55 4.44
CA GLY A 80 -7.79 10.20 5.41
C GLY A 80 -6.32 10.23 4.99
N MET A 81 -5.91 9.52 3.94
CA MET A 81 -4.63 9.75 3.27
C MET A 81 -4.84 10.44 1.93
N GLU A 82 -5.14 11.74 1.98
CA GLU A 82 -4.86 12.61 0.86
C GLU A 82 -3.36 12.53 0.55
N GLN A 83 -3.06 11.86 -0.57
CA GLN A 83 -1.78 11.94 -1.24
C GLN A 83 -1.39 13.40 -1.44
N SER A 84 -0.44 13.86 -0.64
CA SER A 84 0.41 14.97 -1.02
C SER A 84 1.38 14.51 -2.11
N GLY A 85 0.87 14.45 -3.35
CA GLY A 85 1.65 14.55 -4.59
C GLY A 85 2.36 13.29 -5.13
N PRO A 86 2.64 13.24 -6.45
CA PRO A 86 3.45 12.18 -7.05
C PRO A 86 4.94 12.53 -6.86
N GLY A 87 5.60 11.84 -5.93
CA GLY A 87 7.02 12.04 -5.66
C GLY A 87 7.75 10.70 -5.51
N TYR A 88 8.26 10.18 -6.63
CA TYR A 88 9.41 9.28 -6.58
C TYR A 88 10.60 10.09 -6.05
N GLY A 89 11.09 9.81 -4.83
CA GLY A 89 12.41 10.29 -4.36
C GLY A 89 12.42 10.98 -3.00
N THR A 90 13.03 10.30 -2.02
CA THR A 90 13.74 10.85 -0.84
C THR A 90 13.02 11.90 0.02
N THR A 91 12.17 11.44 0.94
CA THR A 91 11.91 12.20 2.19
C THR A 91 12.30 11.31 3.36
N PHE A 92 13.55 11.46 3.83
CA PHE A 92 13.92 10.95 5.14
C PHE A 92 13.06 11.65 6.20
N PRO A 93 12.60 10.94 7.25
CA PRO A 93 11.78 11.55 8.29
C PRO A 93 12.61 12.62 9.02
N SER A 94 12.28 13.88 8.80
CA SER A 94 12.84 15.04 9.50
C SER A 94 12.30 15.13 10.94
N ALA A 95 12.39 14.04 11.70
CA ALA A 95 11.94 13.94 13.09
C ALA A 95 13.04 13.46 14.06
N ALA A 96 14.30 13.41 13.64
CA ALA A 96 15.43 13.12 14.51
C ALA A 96 16.51 14.19 14.37
N GLY A 97 16.39 15.25 15.20
CA GLY A 97 17.50 16.06 15.69
C GLY A 97 18.47 16.66 14.66
N ILE A 98 18.01 17.62 13.85
CA ILE A 98 18.94 18.62 13.30
C ILE A 98 18.91 19.82 14.26
N PRO A 99 20.03 20.13 14.96
CA PRO A 99 20.08 21.32 15.80
C PRO A 99 19.93 22.57 14.91
N SER A 100 19.05 23.47 15.34
CA SER A 100 18.68 24.74 14.69
C SER A 100 19.82 25.78 14.61
N ASP A 101 21.07 25.38 14.82
CA ASP A 101 22.24 26.26 14.89
C ASP A 101 22.81 26.64 13.51
N PHE A 102 22.21 26.15 12.41
CA PHE A 102 22.67 26.45 11.06
C PHE A 102 22.26 27.85 10.55
N ASP A 103 21.38 28.56 11.24
CA ASP A 103 20.91 29.91 10.85
C ASP A 103 21.81 31.05 11.35
N SER A 104 23.07 30.76 11.71
CA SER A 104 24.05 31.80 12.08
C SER A 104 24.67 32.46 10.84
N PRO A 105 24.87 33.80 10.81
CA PRO A 105 25.28 34.57 9.63
C PRO A 105 26.75 34.36 9.18
N GLY A 106 27.37 33.25 9.56
CA GLY A 106 28.74 32.87 9.20
C GLY A 106 28.89 31.45 8.64
N ALA A 107 27.80 30.69 8.46
CA ALA A 107 27.87 29.34 7.93
C ALA A 107 27.99 29.35 6.39
N ILE A 108 29.21 29.24 5.88
CA ILE A 108 29.48 29.11 4.44
C ILE A 108 29.18 27.67 4.01
N THR A 109 28.03 27.43 3.37
CA THR A 109 27.79 26.20 2.61
C THR A 109 28.17 26.41 1.15
N MET A 110 29.21 25.71 0.71
CA MET A 110 29.58 25.67 -0.71
C MET A 110 28.76 24.61 -1.44
N PRO A 111 27.97 24.97 -2.46
CA PRO A 111 27.32 23.99 -3.32
C PRO A 111 28.34 23.30 -4.22
N SER A 112 28.14 22.00 -4.45
CA SER A 112 29.02 21.19 -5.32
C SER A 112 28.83 21.53 -6.80
N LYS A 113 29.92 21.48 -7.58
CA LYS A 113 30.00 21.77 -9.02
C LYS A 113 29.19 20.84 -9.94
N ALA A 114 28.50 19.83 -9.39
CA ALA A 114 27.74 18.86 -10.17
C ALA A 114 26.32 19.33 -10.56
N ASN A 115 25.88 20.51 -10.08
CA ASN A 115 24.55 21.06 -10.41
C ASN A 115 24.59 22.09 -11.56
N GLY A 116 25.54 21.93 -12.47
CA GLY A 116 25.64 22.75 -13.68
C GLY A 116 24.71 22.21 -14.76
N ASN A 117 23.44 22.64 -14.75
CA ASN A 117 22.61 22.61 -15.94
C ASN A 117 23.29 23.51 -16.99
N SER A 118 24.08 22.92 -17.88
CA SER A 118 24.73 23.62 -18.99
C SER A 118 23.68 23.99 -20.04
N SER A 119 22.98 25.08 -19.76
CA SER A 119 22.25 25.85 -20.76
C SER A 119 22.94 27.20 -20.86
N ASN A 120 24.00 27.26 -21.66
CA ASN A 120 24.24 28.45 -22.47
C ASN A 120 25.22 28.12 -23.60
N ASP A 121 24.71 28.29 -24.82
CA ASP A 121 25.48 28.45 -26.03
C ASP A 121 26.52 29.58 -25.89
N ASN A 122 27.52 29.51 -26.76
CA ASN A 122 28.63 30.44 -26.99
C ASN A 122 29.89 30.17 -26.14
N ASP A 123 30.79 29.34 -26.67
CA ASP A 123 32.20 29.74 -26.74
C ASP A 123 32.93 28.98 -27.87
N GLU A 124 33.54 29.76 -28.74
CA GLU A 124 34.25 29.43 -29.97
C GLU A 124 35.52 28.62 -29.66
N ALA A 125 35.70 27.47 -30.32
CA ALA A 125 36.88 26.64 -30.15
C ALA A 125 38.08 27.27 -30.88
N PRO A 126 39.20 27.59 -30.19
CA PRO A 126 40.42 27.92 -30.90
C PRO A 126 41.10 26.62 -31.34
N PHE A 127 41.54 26.62 -32.59
CA PHE A 127 42.36 25.63 -33.29
C PHE A 127 43.35 24.84 -32.43
#